data_AF-A0A7K0QWS3-F1
#
_entry.id   AF-A0A7K0QWS3-F1
#
_cell.length_a   1.000
_cell.length_b   1.000
_cell.length_c   1.000
_cell.angle_alpha   90.00
_cell.angle_beta   90.00
_cell.angle_gamma   90.00
#
_symmetry.space_group_name_H-M   'P 1'
#
loop_
_entity.id
_entity.type
_entity.pdbx_description
1 polymer ?
#
loop_
_entity_poly.entity_id
_entity_poly.type
_entity_poly.pdbx_seq_one_letter_code
_entity_poly.pdbx_strand_id
1 'polypeptide(L)'
;MTELTIRPEEIREAIERNVASYAPTTAREEVGRVLETGDGIARVEGLHSAMTNELLEFEGGLLGLALNLDVREIGVVLLGDGSRIEEGQPVRRTGEV
;
A
#
# COMPACT_ATOMS: atom_id res chain seq x y z
N MET A 1 -32.25 -22.32 -6.65
CA MET A 1 -31.44 -21.09 -6.72
C MET A 1 -31.58 -20.41 -5.37
N THR A 2 -30.49 -20.27 -4.63
CA THR A 2 -30.51 -19.64 -3.30
C THR A 2 -30.88 -18.17 -3.49
N GLU A 3 -32.05 -17.76 -3.01
CA GLU A 3 -32.42 -16.35 -2.95
C GLU A 3 -31.41 -15.64 -2.04
N LEU A 4 -30.65 -14.70 -2.62
CA LEU A 4 -29.79 -13.82 -1.86
C LEU A 4 -30.70 -12.79 -1.16
N THR A 5 -31.23 -13.13 0.01
CA THR A 5 -31.98 -12.19 0.84
C THR A 5 -30.99 -11.16 1.40
N ILE A 6 -30.86 -10.03 0.72
CA ILE A 6 -30.12 -8.88 1.26
C ILE A 6 -30.93 -8.33 2.43
N ARG A 7 -30.47 -8.58 3.66
CA ARG A 7 -31.08 -8.05 4.89
C ARG A 7 -30.43 -6.72 5.25
N PRO A 8 -31.16 -5.59 5.17
CA PRO A 8 -30.62 -4.27 5.51
C PRO A 8 -30.04 -4.20 6.93
N GLU A 9 -30.58 -5.00 7.85
CA GLU A 9 -30.15 -5.07 9.25
C GLU A 9 -28.72 -5.61 9.38
N GLU A 10 -28.35 -6.62 8.58
CA GLU A 10 -27.01 -7.20 8.63
C GLU A 10 -25.96 -6.25 8.06
N ILE A 11 -26.32 -5.51 7.01
CA ILE A 11 -25.45 -4.47 6.43
C ILE A 11 -25.24 -3.36 7.47
N ARG A 12 -26.31 -2.91 8.14
CA ARG A 12 -26.23 -1.90 9.20
C ARG A 12 -25.36 -2.37 10.35
N GLU A 13 -25.55 -3.59 10.83
CA GLU A 13 -24.76 -4.17 11.92
C GLU A 13 -23.28 -4.33 11.56
N ALA A 14 -22.95 -4.68 10.31
CA ALA A 14 -21.56 -4.75 9.85
C ALA A 14 -20.86 -3.39 9.83
N ILE A 15 -21.57 -2.33 9.43
CA ILE A 15 -21.06 -0.95 9.42
C ILE A 15 -20.90 -0.45 10.86
N GLU A 16 -21.91 -0.60 11.71
CA GLU A 16 -21.86 -0.20 13.12
C GLU A 16 -20.68 -0.85 13.86
N ARG A 17 -20.44 -2.16 13.62
CA ARG A 17 -19.29 -2.87 14.19
C ARG A 17 -17.95 -2.31 13.73
N ASN A 18 -17.77 -2.03 12.43
CA ASN A 18 -16.53 -1.45 11.91
C ASN A 18 -16.23 -0.08 12.51
N VAL A 19 -17.25 0.77 12.63
CA VAL A 19 -17.12 2.10 13.25
C VAL A 19 -16.80 1.98 14.73
N ALA A 20 -17.46 1.06 15.46
CA ALA A 20 -17.21 0.84 16.88
C ALA A 20 -15.81 0.27 17.16
N SER A 21 -15.26 -0.54 16.25
CA SER A 21 -13.92 -1.12 16.37
C SER A 21 -12.79 -0.18 15.94
N TYR A 22 -13.10 0.96 15.32
CA TYR A 22 -12.08 1.88 14.83
C TYR A 22 -11.40 2.59 16.01
N ALA A 23 -10.16 2.21 16.28
CA ALA A 23 -9.31 2.87 17.25
C ALA A 23 -8.20 3.62 16.49
N PRO A 24 -8.16 4.96 16.53
CA PRO A 24 -7.10 5.70 15.86
C PRO A 24 -5.78 5.45 16.57
N THR A 25 -4.85 4.79 15.89
CA THR A 25 -3.47 4.60 16.36
C THR A 25 -2.59 5.70 15.78
N THR A 26 -1.83 6.38 16.64
CA THR A 26 -0.77 7.31 16.20
C THR A 26 0.53 6.55 16.10
N ALA A 27 0.80 5.97 14.94
CA ALA A 27 2.08 5.34 14.62
C ALA A 27 2.95 6.31 13.83
N ARG A 28 4.26 6.30 14.08
CA ARG A 28 5.22 6.93 13.17
C ARG A 28 5.44 5.96 12.01
N GLU A 29 4.97 6.33 10.83
CA GLU A 29 5.26 5.60 9.60
C GLU A 29 6.43 6.26 8.87
N GLU A 30 7.29 5.43 8.30
CA GLU A 30 8.32 5.91 7.38
C GLU A 30 7.69 6.06 5.99
N VAL A 31 7.93 7.20 5.34
CA VAL A 31 7.37 7.54 4.03
C VAL A 31 8.52 7.75 3.05
N GLY A 32 8.47 7.05 1.92
CA GLY A 32 9.36 7.23 0.79
C GLY A 32 8.70 8.07 -0.30
N ARG A 33 9.49 8.42 -1.33
CA ARG A 33 8.99 9.12 -2.52
C ARG A 33 9.45 8.43 -3.79
N VAL A 34 8.58 8.36 -4.78
CA VAL A 34 8.93 7.87 -6.12
C VAL A 34 9.88 8.86 -6.79
N LEU A 35 11.03 8.38 -7.26
CA LEU A 35 11.98 9.13 -8.08
C LEU A 35 11.66 8.98 -9.57
N GLU A 36 11.44 7.75 -10.01
CA GLU A 36 11.09 7.42 -11.39
C GLU A 36 10.22 6.17 -11.42
N THR A 37 9.43 6.03 -12.49
CA THR A 37 8.64 4.84 -12.78
C THR A 37 8.70 4.53 -14.28
N GLY A 38 8.86 3.26 -14.64
CA GLY A 38 8.95 2.81 -16.01
C GLY A 38 8.95 1.28 -16.12
N ASP A 39 8.30 0.74 -17.15
CA ASP A 39 8.27 -0.70 -17.45
C ASP A 39 7.92 -1.62 -16.26
N GLY A 40 7.04 -1.16 -15.36
CA GLY A 40 6.63 -1.91 -14.17
C GLY A 40 7.63 -1.88 -13.01
N ILE A 41 8.66 -1.03 -13.09
CA ILE A 41 9.65 -0.80 -12.02
C ILE A 41 9.53 0.66 -11.57
N ALA A 42 9.46 0.87 -10.26
CA ALA A 42 9.56 2.18 -9.64
C ALA A 42 10.86 2.26 -8.82
N ARG A 43 11.54 3.40 -8.88
CA ARG A 43 12.60 3.74 -7.92
C ARG A 43 12.04 4.63 -6.83
N VAL A 44 12.33 4.27 -5.59
CA VAL A 44 11.81 4.98 -4.42
C VAL A 44 12.99 5.42 -3.55
N GLU A 45 13.02 6.69 -3.16
CA GLU A 45 13.94 7.18 -2.14
C GLU A 45 13.32 7.13 -0.74
N GLY A 46 14.18 7.06 0.28
CA GLY A 46 13.78 6.95 1.67
C GLY A 46 13.57 5.50 2.11
N LEU A 47 12.60 5.26 3.01
CA LEU A 47 12.28 3.94 3.54
C LEU A 47 13.52 3.14 4.00
N HIS A 48 14.39 3.76 4.79
CA HIS A 48 15.67 3.20 5.24
C HIS A 48 15.51 1.89 6.01
N SER A 49 14.34 1.70 6.62
CA SER A 49 14.04 0.50 7.39
C SER A 49 13.39 -0.60 6.54
N ALA A 50 13.19 -0.40 5.23
CA ALA A 50 12.60 -1.38 4.30
C ALA A 50 13.41 -2.68 4.23
N MET A 51 12.68 -3.79 4.12
CA MET A 51 13.24 -5.13 4.01
C MET A 51 13.17 -5.63 2.57
N THR A 52 14.10 -6.50 2.19
CA THR A 52 14.06 -7.16 0.89
C THR A 52 12.82 -8.05 0.82
N ASN A 53 12.12 -7.98 -0.32
CA ASN A 53 10.83 -8.61 -0.57
C ASN A 53 9.67 -8.07 0.29
N GLU A 54 9.84 -6.91 0.93
CA GLU A 54 8.72 -6.27 1.62
C GLU A 54 7.69 -5.71 0.61
N LEU A 55 6.42 -5.79 0.98
CA LEU A 55 5.34 -5.11 0.28
C LEU A 55 5.35 -3.61 0.61
N LEU A 56 5.32 -2.81 -0.45
CA LEU A 56 5.22 -1.37 -0.40
C LEU A 56 3.88 -0.95 -1.01
N GLU A 57 3.22 0.00 -0.35
CA GLU A 57 1.96 0.56 -0.79
C GLU A 57 2.19 1.95 -1.38
N PHE A 58 1.80 2.11 -2.63
CA PHE A 58 1.80 3.37 -3.36
C PHE A 58 0.47 4.10 -3.19
N GLU A 59 0.47 5.38 -3.54
CA GLU A 59 -0.76 6.16 -3.60
C GLU A 59 -1.82 5.50 -4.50
N GLY A 60 -3.06 5.40 -4.01
CA GLY A 60 -4.13 4.70 -4.70
C GLY A 60 -4.20 3.19 -4.44
N GLY A 61 -3.41 2.67 -3.51
CA GLY A 61 -3.47 1.28 -3.04
C GLY A 61 -2.80 0.27 -3.98
N LEU A 62 -1.98 0.74 -4.93
CA LEU A 62 -1.15 -0.14 -5.74
C LEU A 62 -0.03 -0.72 -4.85
N LEU A 63 0.14 -2.04 -4.90
CA LEU A 63 1.21 -2.71 -4.19
C LEU A 63 2.44 -2.86 -5.09
N GLY A 64 3.61 -2.85 -4.48
CA GLY A 64 4.87 -3.19 -5.11
C GLY A 64 5.76 -4.00 -4.18
N LEU A 65 6.72 -4.71 -4.77
CA LEU A 65 7.66 -5.56 -4.05
C LEU A 65 9.05 -4.92 -4.06
N ALA A 66 9.61 -4.65 -2.88
CA ALA A 66 10.97 -4.12 -2.75
C ALA A 66 12.00 -5.20 -3.10
N LEU A 67 12.63 -5.11 -4.28
CA LEU A 67 13.59 -6.12 -4.73
C LEU A 67 15.04 -5.72 -4.44
N ASN A 68 15.43 -4.51 -4.83
CA ASN A 68 16.80 -4.02 -4.62
C ASN A 68 16.83 -2.93 -3.58
N LEU A 69 17.69 -3.05 -2.58
CA LEU A 69 17.90 -2.04 -1.53
C LEU A 69 19.28 -1.41 -1.72
N ASP A 70 19.35 -0.29 -2.43
CA ASP A 70 20.58 0.47 -2.56
C ASP A 70 20.69 1.53 -1.44
N VAL A 71 21.87 2.15 -1.33
CA VAL A 71 22.17 3.14 -0.28
C VAL A 71 21.28 4.39 -0.36
N ARG A 72 20.77 4.71 -1.55
CA ARG A 72 20.00 5.94 -1.82
C ARG A 72 18.61 5.69 -2.40
N GLU A 73 18.39 4.51 -2.97
CA GLU A 73 17.17 4.20 -3.70
C GLU A 73 16.80 2.73 -3.52
N ILE A 74 15.52 2.45 -3.68
CA ILE A 74 14.95 1.11 -3.60
C ILE A 74 14.30 0.82 -4.94
N GLY A 75 14.69 -0.30 -5.56
CA GLY A 75 14.06 -0.83 -6.77
C GLY A 75 12.83 -1.63 -6.40
N VAL A 76 11.66 -1.15 -6.82
CA VAL A 76 10.35 -1.74 -6.50
C VAL A 76 9.68 -2.25 -7.77
N VAL A 77 9.25 -3.50 -7.78
CA VAL A 77 8.43 -4.04 -8.88
C VAL A 77 6.96 -3.82 -8.57
N LEU A 78 6.24 -3.19 -9.48
CA LEU A 78 4.81 -2.88 -9.32
C LEU A 78 3.96 -4.12 -9.58
N LEU A 79 3.05 -4.43 -8.65
CA LEU A 79 2.12 -5.56 -8.73
C LEU A 79 0.80 -5.14 -9.37
N GLY A 80 0.86 -4.42 -10.49
CA GLY A 80 -0.31 -3.92 -11.19
C GLY A 80 0.03 -2.83 -12.21
N ASP A 81 -0.98 -2.03 -12.56
CA ASP A 81 -0.82 -0.94 -13.52
C ASP A 81 -0.14 0.27 -12.88
N GLY A 82 1.13 0.48 -13.26
CA GLY A 82 1.95 1.62 -12.85
C GLY A 82 1.68 2.92 -13.59
N SER A 83 0.75 2.95 -14.56
CA SER A 83 0.46 4.15 -15.37
C SER A 83 -0.01 5.36 -14.58
N ARG A 84 -0.53 5.14 -13.37
CA ARG A 84 -1.03 6.17 -12.45
C ARG A 84 0.01 6.62 -11.42
N ILE A 85 1.19 5.99 -11.43
CA ILE A 85 2.29 6.37 -10.54
C ILE A 85 3.05 7.53 -11.17
N GLU A 86 3.31 8.55 -10.36
CA GLU A 86 4.03 9.76 -10.77
C GLU A 86 5.22 10.01 -9.83
N GLU A 87 6.21 10.73 -10.33
CA GLU A 87 7.35 11.19 -9.53
C GLU A 87 6.85 12.04 -8.34
N GLY A 88 7.48 11.84 -7.18
CA GLY A 88 7.21 12.54 -5.94
C GLY A 88 6.05 11.96 -5.12
N GLN A 89 5.30 10.98 -5.65
CA GLN A 89 4.22 10.31 -4.92
C GLN A 89 4.74 9.61 -3.66
N PRO A 90 3.98 9.64 -2.55
CA PRO A 90 4.36 8.98 -1.32
C PRO A 90 4.23 7.46 -1.45
N VAL A 91 5.22 6.76 -0.91
CA VAL A 91 5.22 5.29 -0.79
C VAL A 91 5.36 4.92 0.67
N ARG A 92 4.56 3.95 1.12
CA ARG A 92 4.52 3.49 2.50
C ARG A 92 4.93 2.02 2.57
N ARG A 93 5.40 1.65 3.75
CA ARG A 93 5.74 0.27 4.08
C ARG A 93 4.56 -0.41 4.74
N THR A 94 4.28 -1.64 4.36
CA THR A 94 3.24 -2.44 5.04
C THR A 94 3.82 -3.25 6.20
N GLY A 95 5.14 -3.49 6.21
CA GLY A 95 5.80 -4.38 7.17
C GLY A 95 5.57 -5.86 6.90
N GLU A 96 4.91 -6.21 5.79
CA GLU A 96 4.69 -7.58 5.35
C GLU A 96 5.82 -8.01 4.39
N VAL A 97 6.47 -9.15 4.68
CA VAL A 97 7.59 -9.74 3.92
C VAL A 97 7.24 -11.15 3.48
#